data_AF-A0A2M7PNV0-F1
#
_entry.id   AF-A0A2M7PNV0-F1
#
_cell.length_a   1.000
_cell.length_b   1.000
_cell.length_c   1.000
_cell.angle_alpha   90.00
_cell.angle_beta   90.00
_cell.angle_gamma   90.00
#
_symmetry.space_group_name_H-M   'P 1'
#
loop_
_entity.id
_entity.type
_entity.pdbx_description
1 polymer ?
#
loop_
_entity_poly.entity_id
_entity_poly.type
_entity_poly.pdbx_seq_one_letter_code
_entity_poly.pdbx_strand_id
1 'polypeptide(L)' 'MTTLCFFVSDLHGKKTRYEKLFRAIETQQPEAVFLGGDVLPSGLYHLSSQDAHVGNFFDETLI' A
#
# COMPACT_ATOMS: atom_id res chain seq x y z
N MET A 1 26.18 -14.41 3.46
CA MET A 1 25.25 -13.41 4.03
C MET A 1 23.92 -13.62 3.34
N THR A 2 22.83 -13.79 4.09
CA THR A 2 21.48 -13.90 3.52
C THR A 2 20.80 -12.54 3.62
N THR A 3 20.41 -11.99 2.48
CA THR A 3 19.68 -10.73 2.39
C THR A 3 18.20 -10.95 2.65
N LEU A 4 17.60 -10.15 3.54
CA LEU A 4 16.15 -10.17 3.79
C LEU A 4 15.46 -9.24 2.80
N CYS A 5 14.54 -9.79 2.01
CA CYS A 5 13.67 -9.03 1.12
C CYS A 5 12.21 -9.31 1.45
N PHE A 6 11.37 -8.29 1.34
CA PHE A 6 9.92 -8.45 1.39
C PHE A 6 9.33 -8.51 -0.01
N PHE A 7 8.30 -9.34 -0.17
CA PHE A 7 7.41 -9.30 -1.33
C PHE A 7 5.98 -9.12 -0.82
N VAL A 8 5.25 -8.18 -1.39
CA VAL A 8 3.87 -7.89 -1.02
C VAL A 8 3.04 -7.62 -2.27
N SER A 9 1.84 -8.19 -2.33
CA SER A 9 0.84 -7.92 -3.37
C SER A 9 -0.49 -7.55 -2.73
N ASP A 10 -1.46 -7.17 -3.55
CA ASP A 10 -2.86 -7.05 -3.17
C ASP A 10 -3.10 -6.04 -2.04
N LEU A 11 -2.36 -4.93 -1.98
CA LEU A 11 -2.63 -3.87 -1.01
C LEU A 11 -4.01 -3.23 -1.23
N HIS A 12 -4.48 -3.18 -2.49
CA HIS A 12 -5.79 -2.69 -2.92
C HIS A 12 -6.13 -1.30 -2.37
N GLY A 13 -5.13 -0.46 -2.14
CA GLY A 13 -5.32 0.85 -1.50
C GLY A 13 -5.85 0.80 -0.06
N LYS A 14 -5.84 -0.35 0.63
CA LYS A 14 -6.40 -0.45 1.98
C LYS A 14 -5.39 0.06 3.00
N LYS A 15 -5.68 1.21 3.63
CA LYS A 15 -4.82 1.84 4.66
C LYS A 15 -4.26 0.86 5.70
N THR A 16 -5.12 -0.01 6.25
CA THR A 16 -4.71 -1.01 7.25
C THR A 16 -3.70 -2.05 6.75
N ARG A 17 -3.64 -2.30 5.42
CA ARG A 17 -2.62 -3.17 4.81
C ARG A 17 -1.29 -2.44 4.68
N TYR A 18 -1.32 -1.16 4.31
CA TYR A 18 -0.12 -0.31 4.27
C TYR A 18 0.49 -0.11 5.66
N GLU A 19 -0.32 0.18 6.69
CA GLU A 19 0.16 0.31 8.07
C GLU A 19 0.88 -0.95 8.57
N LYS A 20 0.35 -2.14 8.23
CA LYS A 20 1.00 -3.41 8.55
C LYS A 20 2.32 -3.59 7.81
N LEU A 21 2.37 -3.25 6.53
CA LEU A 21 3.58 -3.29 5.73
C LEU A 21 4.65 -2.37 6.31
N PHE A 22 4.31 -1.12 6.62
CA PHE A 22 5.24 -0.15 7.20
C PHE A 22 5.78 -0.61 8.55
N ARG A 23 4.91 -1.06 9.45
CA ARG A 23 5.35 -1.61 10.74
C ARG A 23 6.30 -2.80 10.57
N ALA A 24 6.04 -3.68 9.59
CA ALA A 24 6.92 -4.80 9.30
C ALA A 24 8.28 -4.35 8.74
N ILE A 25 8.30 -3.35 7.86
CA ILE A 25 9.53 -2.75 7.31
C ILE A 25 10.36 -2.13 8.43
N GLU A 26 9.73 -1.34 9.30
CA GLU A 26 10.41 -0.71 10.45
C GLU A 26 10.99 -1.76 11.41
N THR A 27 10.25 -2.84 11.67
CA THR A 27 10.65 -3.86 12.65
C THR A 27 11.74 -4.80 12.11
N GLN A 28 11.65 -5.19 10.85
CA GLN A 28 12.53 -6.23 10.28
C GLN A 28 13.63 -5.68 9.37
N GLN A 29 13.55 -4.39 8.98
CA GLN A 29 14.52 -3.69 8.14
C GLN A 29 14.99 -4.51 6.93
N PRO A 30 14.07 -4.94 6.04
CA PRO A 30 14.46 -5.64 4.82
C PRO A 30 15.32 -4.71 3.93
N GLU A 31 16.27 -5.28 3.20
CA GLU A 31 17.13 -4.55 2.26
C GLU A 31 16.36 -4.08 1.02
N ALA A 32 15.28 -4.78 0.66
CA ALA A 32 14.39 -4.41 -0.43
C ALA A 32 12.95 -4.83 -0.15
N VAL A 33 12.01 -4.07 -0.71
CA VAL A 33 10.58 -4.39 -0.73
C VAL A 33 10.12 -4.44 -2.19
N PHE A 34 9.70 -5.62 -2.63
CA PHE A 34 9.14 -5.85 -3.95
C PHE A 34 7.61 -5.75 -3.88
N LEU A 35 7.04 -4.79 -4.61
CA LEU A 35 5.60 -4.60 -4.73
C LEU A 35 5.09 -5.34 -5.98
N GLY A 36 4.23 -6.33 -5.77
CA GLY A 36 3.47 -7.04 -6.81
C GLY A 36 2.17 -6.30 -7.19
N GLY A 37 1.28 -6.98 -7.91
CA GLY A 37 0.04 -6.38 -8.43
C GLY A 37 -0.95 -5.85 -7.38
N ASP A 38 -1.91 -5.05 -7.84
CA ASP A 38 -3.03 -4.49 -7.08
C ASP A 38 -2.61 -3.67 -5.84
N VAL A 39 -1.74 -2.69 -6.06
CA VAL A 39 -1.24 -1.76 -5.05
C VAL A 39 -2.26 -0.66 -4.74
N LEU A 40 -2.85 -0.09 -5.79
CA LEU A 40 -3.80 1.03 -5.73
C LEU A 40 -5.23 0.55 -5.41
N PRO A 41 -6.12 1.46 -4.94
CA PRO A 41 -7.54 1.16 -4.88
C PRO A 41 -8.06 0.66 -6.23
N SER A 42 -8.98 -0.30 -6.22
CA SER A 42 -9.64 -0.72 -7.47
C SER A 42 -10.44 0.44 -8.06
N GLY A 43 -10.62 0.46 -9.38
CA GLY A 43 -11.43 1.50 -10.06
C GLY A 43 -12.88 1.62 -9.53
N LEU A 44 -13.38 0.60 -8.82
CA LEU A 44 -14.66 0.63 -8.12
C LEU A 44 -14.66 1.62 -6.94
N TYR A 45 -13.51 1.89 -6.33
CA TYR A 45 -13.35 2.92 -5.30
C TYR A 45 -13.74 4.31 -5.83
N HIS A 46 -13.41 4.61 -7.10
CA HIS A 46 -13.82 5.86 -7.75
C HIS A 46 -15.34 5.94 -8.00
N LEU A 47 -16.04 4.80 -8.07
CA LEU A 47 -17.49 4.77 -8.30
C LEU A 47 -18.30 4.87 -6.99
N SER A 48 -17.72 4.46 -5.85
CA SER A 48 -18.37 4.53 -4.54
C SER A 48 -18.22 5.88 -3.83
N SER A 49 -17.23 6.69 -4.20
CA SER A 49 -17.01 8.03 -3.64
C SER A 49 -17.95 9.02 -4.33
N GLN A 50 -19.08 9.33 -3.68
CA GLN A 50 -20.09 10.28 -4.19
C GLN A 50 -19.62 11.75 -4.24
N ASP A 51 -18.38 12.04 -3.84
CA ASP A 51 -17.79 13.37 -3.92
C ASP A 51 -16.78 13.43 -5.06
N ALA A 52 -17.03 14.35 -6.00
CA ALA A 52 -16.16 14.68 -7.12
C ALA A 52 -14.86 15.39 -6.70
N HIS A 53 -14.28 15.00 -5.57
CA HIS A 53 -12.88 15.23 -5.30
C HIS A 53 -12.21 13.86 -5.38
N VAL A 54 -11.59 13.58 -6.51
CA VAL A 54 -10.62 12.49 -6.60
C VAL A 54 -9.46 12.90 -5.71
N GLY A 55 -9.60 12.63 -4.41
CA GLY A 55 -8.55 12.77 -3.42
C GLY A 55 -7.37 11.96 -3.91
N ASN A 56 -6.20 12.57 -3.88
CA ASN A 56 -4.98 11.89 -4.23
C ASN A 56 -4.77 10.77 -3.20
N PHE A 57 -4.95 9.51 -3.61
CA PHE A 57 -4.81 8.34 -2.74
C PHE A 57 -3.55 8.39 -1.87
N PHE A 58 -2.46 8.93 -2.42
CA PHE A 58 -1.21 9.15 -1.71
C PHE A 58 -1.35 10.12 -0.53
N ASP A 59 -2.04 11.24 -0.70
CA ASP A 59 -2.18 12.26 0.33
C ASP A 59 -3.10 11.82 1.47
N GLU A 60 -4.05 10.91 1.20
CA GLU A 60 -5.02 10.45 2.20
C GLU A 60 -4.59 9.16 2.92
N THR A 61 -3.79 8.33 2.26
CA THR A 61 -3.43 6.99 2.74
C THR A 61 -1.96 6.84 3.10
N LEU A 62 -1.07 7.59 2.43
CA LEU A 62 0.39 7.40 2.53
C LEU A 62 1.12 8.58 3.17
N ILE A 63 0.47 9.73 3.36
CA ILE A 63 1.02 10.95 4.00
C ILE A 63 0.23 11.28 5.26
#